data_AF-A0A545B1X1-F1
#
_entry.id   AF-A0A545B1X1-F1
#
_cell.length_a   1.000
_cell.length_b   1.000
_cell.length_c   1.000
_cell.angle_alpha   90.00
_cell.angle_beta   90.00
_cell.angle_gamma   90.00
#
_symmetry.space_group_name_H-M   'P 1'
#
loop_
_entity.id
_entity.type
_entity.pdbx_description
1 polymer ?
#
loop_
_entity_poly.entity_id
_entity_poly.type
_entity_poly.pdbx_seq_one_letter_code
_entity_poly.pdbx_strand_id
1 'polypeptide(L)' 'MLESFIGRWDAVDIYRVTDGRISEEWAADDVTIMTQVGAFSPPWPA' A
#
# COMPACT_ATOMS: atom_id res chain seq x y z
N MET A 1 -14.83 17.11 -13.76
CA MET A 1 -14.41 16.86 -12.36
C MET A 1 -13.72 15.51 -12.39
N LEU A 2 -12.40 15.51 -12.55
CA LEU A 2 -11.60 14.28 -12.49
C LEU A 2 -11.30 14.06 -11.02
N GLU A 3 -11.72 12.92 -10.47
CA GLU A 3 -11.36 12.55 -9.12
C GLU A 3 -9.85 12.29 -9.09
N SER A 4 -9.11 13.25 -8.56
CA SER A 4 -7.73 13.04 -8.15
C SER A 4 -7.75 11.95 -7.09
N PHE A 5 -7.22 10.76 -7.39
CA PHE A 5 -7.03 9.70 -6.42
C PHE A 5 -6.21 10.26 -5.26
N ILE A 6 -6.86 10.45 -4.10
CA ILE A 6 -6.22 10.99 -2.90
C ILE A 6 -5.41 9.85 -2.29
N GLY A 7 -4.10 9.89 -2.52
CA GLY A 7 -3.15 8.95 -1.94
C GLY A 7 -2.20 8.36 -2.98
N ARG A 8 -0.91 8.60 -2.80
CA ARG A 8 0.15 7.89 -3.54
C ARG A 8 0.99 7.13 -2.54
N TRP A 9 1.23 5.85 -2.82
CA TRP A 9 2.20 5.03 -2.11
C TRP A 9 2.94 4.15 -3.09
N ASP A 10 4.11 3.70 -2.67
CA ASP A 10 4.87 2.67 -3.35
C ASP A 10 4.66 1.35 -2.60
N ALA A 11 4.58 0.24 -3.33
CA ALA A 11 4.38 -1.10 -2.77
C ALA A 11 5.20 -2.13 -3.55
N VAL A 12 5.53 -3.23 -2.88
CA VAL A 12 6.12 -4.42 -3.49
C VAL A 12 5.28 -5.63 -3.11
N ASP A 13 4.74 -6.29 -4.12
CA ASP A 13 4.00 -7.54 -3.97
C ASP A 13 4.82 -8.71 -4.54
N ILE A 14 4.91 -9.78 -3.76
CA ILE A 14 5.57 -11.02 -4.14
C ILE A 14 4.51 -12.11 -4.21
N TYR A 15 4.40 -12.74 -5.37
CA TYR A 15 3.46 -13.83 -5.59
C TYR A 15 4.18 -15.15 -5.79
N ARG A 16 3.67 -16.22 -5.14
CA ARG A 16 3.98 -17.60 -5.53
C ARG A 16 2.91 -18.08 -6.49
N VAL A 17 3.32 -18.54 -7.68
CA VAL A 17 2.42 -19.15 -8.66
C VAL A 17 2.63 -20.67 -8.69
N THR A 18 1.55 -21.43 -8.46
CA THR A 18 1.51 -22.89 -8.55
C THR A 18 0.33 -23.29 -9.45
N ASP A 19 0.55 -24.23 -10.38
CA ASP A 19 -0.47 -24.68 -11.35
C ASP A 19 -1.13 -23.54 -12.15
N GLY A 20 -0.34 -22.51 -12.49
CA GLY A 20 -0.81 -21.35 -13.24
C GLY A 20 -1.74 -20.42 -12.44
N ARG A 21 -1.83 -20.58 -11.11
CA ARG A 21 -2.61 -19.73 -10.21
C ARG A 21 -1.75 -19.17 -9.09
N ILE A 22 -2.11 -18.00 -8.57
CA ILE A 22 -1.50 -17.47 -7.35
C ILE A 22 -1.90 -18.39 -6.19
N SER A 23 -0.92 -18.93 -5.49
CA SER A 23 -1.10 -19.78 -4.32
C SER A 23 -0.73 -19.08 -3.02
N GLU A 24 0.05 -18.00 -3.09
CA GLU A 24 0.50 -17.22 -1.93
C GLU A 24 0.89 -15.80 -2.37
N GLU A 25 0.72 -14.84 -1.46
CA GLU A 25 1.06 -13.44 -1.62
C GLU A 25 1.74 -12.92 -0.34
N TRP A 26 2.79 -12.13 -0.51
CA TRP A 26 3.36 -11.30 0.53
C TRP A 26 3.50 -9.87 0.01
N ALA A 27 2.98 -8.93 0.78
CA ALA A 27 3.00 -7.51 0.45
C ALA A 27 3.91 -6.75 1.42
N ALA A 28 4.57 -5.73 0.89
CA ALA A 28 5.26 -4.71 1.65
C ALA A 28 4.88 -3.33 1.12
N ASP A 29 4.08 -2.61 1.91
CA ASP A 29 3.56 -1.29 1.58
C ASP A 29 4.33 -0.17 2.29
N ASP A 30 4.50 0.97 1.61
CA ASP A 30 4.79 2.23 2.30
C ASP A 30 3.54 2.71 3.05
N VAL A 31 3.55 2.48 4.37
CA VAL A 31 2.45 2.84 5.27
C VAL A 31 2.31 4.35 5.51
N THR A 32 3.15 5.20 4.91
CA THR A 32 2.95 6.66 4.96
C THR A 32 1.61 7.09 4.37
N ILE A 33 0.99 6.27 3.52
CA ILE A 33 -0.38 6.52 3.05
C ILE A 33 -1.37 6.75 4.20
N MET A 34 -1.17 6.09 5.34
CA MET A 34 -2.05 6.22 6.50
C MET A 34 -2.03 7.63 7.09
N THR A 35 -0.92 8.35 6.97
CA THR A 35 -0.83 9.76 7.37
C THR A 35 -1.42 10.68 6.31
N GLN A 36 -1.20 10.40 5.02
CA GLN A 36 -1.74 11.18 3.90
C GLN A 36 -3.28 11.22 3.90
N VAL A 37 -3.92 10.09 4.23
CA VAL A 37 -5.40 10.00 4.29
C VAL A 37 -5.96 10.39 5.67
N GLY A 38 -5.11 10.82 6.60
CA GLY A 38 -5.51 11.22 7.95
C GLY A 38 -5.96 10.08 8.87
N ALA A 39 -5.71 8.82 8.49
CA ALA A 39 -6.06 7.64 9.30
C ALA A 39 -5.12 7.44 10.49
N PHE A 40 -3.90 7.99 10.43
CA PHE A 40 -2.91 7.92 11.50
C PHE A 40 -2.14 9.23 11.62
N SER A 41 -1.89 9.67 12.86
CA SER A 41 -1.00 10.79 13.17
C SER A 41 0.10 10.31 14.11
N PRO A 42 1.34 10.12 13.62
CA PRO A 42 2.43 9.68 14.47
C PRO A 42 2.77 10.74 15.54
N PRO A 43 3.18 10.33 16.74
CA PRO A 43 3.65 11.25 17.78
C PRO A 43 5.07 11.80 17.53
N TRP A 44 5.75 11.32 16.48
CA TRP A 44 7.06 11.82 16.04
C TRP A 44 6.93 12.76 14.82
N PRO A 45 7.93 13.62 14.55
CA PRO A 45 7.92 14.50 13.38
C PRO A 45 7.85 13.71 12.06
N ALA A 46 7.23 14.33 11.06
CA ALA A 46 7.22 13.85 9.67
C ALA A 46 8.60 13.99 9.01
#